data_AF-A0A165FQ61-F1
#
_entry.id   AF-A0A165FQ61-F1
#
_cell.length_a   1.000
_cell.length_b   1.000
_cell.length_c   1.000
_cell.angle_alpha   90.00
_cell.angle_beta   90.00
_cell.angle_gamma   90.00
#
_symmetry.space_group_name_H-M   'P 1'
#
loop_
_entity.id
_entity.type
_entity.pdbx_description
1 polymer ?
#
loop_
_entity_poly.entity_id
_entity_poly.type
_entity_poly.pdbx_seq_one_letter_code
_entity_poly.pdbx_strand_id
1 'polypeptide(L)'
;MDAQTLRLTLNRLLTPNTYPSSPHTFRIAADQWEAWLTAERRQVIWREKKVVLPKGANPRGNFSRKVLFECDHAGQYRDTRDPNLSPRKRRKTKDSIKCGCTASIAVSWLRDDDGTLEVVYQWQHVGHGTQLRIF
;
A
#
# COMPACT_ATOMS: atom_id res chain seq x y z
N MET A 1 -5.27 28.94 3.25
CA MET A 1 -4.42 27.85 2.73
C MET A 1 -3.14 28.47 2.23
N ASP A 2 -1.98 28.02 2.71
CA ASP A 2 -0.67 28.55 2.35
C ASP A 2 -0.18 27.97 1.00
N ALA A 3 0.57 28.77 0.25
CA ALA A 3 1.13 28.43 -1.05
C ALA A 3 2.09 27.23 -0.98
N GLN A 4 2.80 27.03 0.14
CA GLN A 4 3.64 25.84 0.34
C GLN A 4 2.79 24.58 0.49
N THR A 5 1.67 24.66 1.22
CA THR A 5 0.71 23.56 1.35
C THR A 5 0.11 23.18 -0.01
N LEU A 6 -0.23 24.19 -0.84
CA LEU A 6 -0.75 24.00 -2.19
C LEU A 6 0.27 23.35 -3.13
N ARG A 7 1.53 23.80 -3.10
CA ARG A 7 2.63 23.21 -3.89
C ARG A 7 2.91 21.76 -3.49
N LEU A 8 2.93 21.45 -2.20
CA LEU A 8 3.11 20.07 -1.70
C LEU A 8 1.94 19.17 -2.12
N THR A 9 0.71 19.70 -2.08
CA THR A 9 -0.49 18.98 -2.50
C THR A 9 -0.50 18.75 -4.01
N LEU A 10 -0.14 19.74 -4.82
CA LEU A 10 -0.01 19.63 -6.27
C LEU A 10 1.13 18.70 -6.69
N ASN A 11 2.30 18.77 -6.07
CA ASN A 11 3.40 17.84 -6.35
C ASN A 11 3.00 16.40 -6.02
N ARG A 12 2.32 16.15 -4.89
CA ARG A 12 1.77 14.81 -4.57
C ARG A 12 0.68 14.34 -5.53
N LEU A 13 -0.03 15.25 -6.21
CA LEU A 13 -1.07 14.91 -7.19
C LEU A 13 -0.51 14.67 -8.59
N LEU A 14 0.57 15.37 -8.96
CA LEU A 14 1.06 15.46 -10.34
C LEU A 14 2.37 14.72 -10.59
N THR A 15 3.12 14.36 -9.55
CA THR A 15 4.31 13.52 -9.69
C THR A 15 4.05 12.15 -9.06
N PRO A 16 4.25 11.04 -9.78
CA PRO A 16 4.34 9.74 -9.13
C PRO A 16 5.44 9.84 -8.08
N ASN A 17 5.16 9.36 -6.86
CA ASN A 17 6.10 9.33 -5.75
C ASN A 17 7.27 8.39 -6.10
N THR A 18 8.18 8.90 -6.92
CA THR A 18 9.38 8.23 -7.39
C THR A 18 10.45 8.53 -6.37
N TYR A 19 10.73 7.55 -5.52
CA TYR A 19 11.80 7.66 -4.55
C TYR A 19 13.11 7.14 -5.14
N PRO A 20 14.28 7.59 -4.63
CA PRO A 20 15.58 7.16 -5.15
C PRO A 20 15.80 5.63 -5.08
N SER A 21 15.13 4.95 -4.14
CA SER A 21 15.22 3.50 -3.94
C SER A 21 13.84 2.87 -3.78
N SER A 22 13.70 1.60 -4.16
CA SER A 22 12.54 0.76 -3.85
C SER A 22 13.07 -0.53 -3.21
N PRO A 23 12.81 -0.80 -1.91
CA PRO A 23 12.00 0.00 -0.99
C PRO A 23 12.63 1.35 -0.61
N HIS A 24 11.78 2.34 -0.33
CA HIS A 24 12.14 3.60 0.32
C HIS A 24 11.63 3.59 1.76
N THR A 25 12.49 3.89 2.72
CA THR A 25 12.12 3.95 4.14
C THR A 25 12.16 5.39 4.62
N PHE A 26 11.09 5.83 5.28
CA PHE A 26 11.00 7.16 5.87
C PHE A 26 10.21 7.13 7.17
N ARG A 27 10.33 8.21 7.95
CA ARG A 27 9.59 8.41 9.19
C ARG A 27 8.54 9.50 9.02
N ILE A 28 7.36 9.30 9.61
CA ILE A 28 6.25 10.25 9.59
C ILE A 28 5.55 10.29 10.95
N ALA A 29 5.08 11.46 11.38
CA ALA A 29 4.30 11.57 12.60
C ALA A 29 2.96 10.82 12.46
N ALA A 30 2.48 10.22 13.56
CA ALA A 30 1.30 9.37 13.57
C ALA A 30 0.01 10.11 13.20
N ASP A 31 -0.07 11.41 13.51
CA ASP A 31 -1.16 12.30 13.14
C ASP A 31 -1.17 12.63 11.63
N GLN A 32 -0.01 12.60 10.98
CA GLN A 32 0.15 12.84 9.54
C GLN A 32 -0.05 11.58 8.69
N TRP A 33 -0.02 10.38 9.29
CA TRP A 33 -0.12 9.10 8.59
C TRP A 33 -1.39 8.96 7.74
N GLU A 34 -2.56 9.24 8.31
CA GLU A 34 -3.84 9.09 7.60
C GLU A 34 -3.95 10.05 6.42
N ALA A 35 -3.39 11.27 6.55
CA ALA A 35 -3.34 12.25 5.48
C ALA A 35 -2.41 11.79 4.35
N TRP A 36 -1.25 11.22 4.70
CA TRP A 36 -0.32 10.64 3.72
C TRP A 36 -0.93 9.45 2.99
N LEU A 37 -1.53 8.49 3.71
CA LEU A 37 -2.15 7.30 3.13
C LEU A 37 -3.35 7.68 2.24
N THR A 38 -4.15 8.67 2.67
CA THR A 38 -5.27 9.20 1.87
C THR A 38 -4.79 9.82 0.57
N ALA A 39 -3.69 10.58 0.60
CA ALA A 39 -3.10 11.14 -0.62
C ALA A 39 -2.61 10.02 -1.56
N GLU A 40 -1.94 9.01 -1.02
CA GLU A 40 -1.45 7.86 -1.80
C GLU A 40 -2.61 7.05 -2.41
N ARG A 41 -3.72 6.89 -1.68
CA ARG A 41 -4.94 6.21 -2.14
C ARG A 41 -5.65 6.90 -3.32
N ARG A 42 -5.26 8.14 -3.67
CA ARG A 42 -5.74 8.82 -4.89
C ARG A 42 -5.10 8.25 -6.16
N GLN A 43 -3.90 7.67 -6.07
CA GLN A 43 -3.18 7.12 -7.22
C GLN A 43 -3.33 5.60 -7.33
N VAL A 44 -3.51 4.92 -6.19
CA VAL A 44 -3.45 3.46 -6.10
C VAL A 44 -4.47 2.95 -5.08
N ILE A 45 -5.14 1.83 -5.39
CA ILE A 45 -5.98 1.15 -4.42
C ILE A 45 -5.11 0.27 -3.52
N TRP A 46 -4.88 0.72 -2.30
CA TRP A 46 -4.16 -0.01 -1.26
C TRP A 46 -5.11 -0.83 -0.40
N ARG A 47 -4.92 -2.16 -0.38
CA ARG A 47 -5.67 -3.09 0.46
C ARG A 47 -4.87 -3.43 1.71
N GLU A 48 -5.47 -3.25 2.88
CA GLU A 48 -4.91 -3.74 4.13
C GLU A 48 -4.94 -5.29 4.14
N LYS A 49 -3.78 -5.91 4.31
CA LYS A 49 -3.65 -7.38 4.25
C LYS A 49 -3.50 -8.01 5.62
N LYS A 50 -2.70 -7.40 6.48
CA LYS A 50 -2.35 -7.97 7.77
C LYS A 50 -1.98 -6.90 8.77
N VAL A 51 -2.50 -7.06 9.98
CA VAL A 51 -2.00 -6.41 11.18
C VAL A 51 -1.11 -7.41 11.92
N VAL A 52 0.12 -7.00 12.21
CA VAL A 52 1.09 -7.77 12.99
C VAL A 52 1.27 -7.06 14.32
N LEU A 53 0.91 -7.77 15.39
CA LEU A 53 1.24 -7.38 16.75
C LEU A 53 2.53 -8.10 17.17
N PRO A 54 3.37 -7.47 18.00
CA PRO A 54 4.56 -8.10 18.56
C PRO A 54 4.15 -9.36 19.33
N LYS A 55 4.78 -10.50 19.01
CA LYS A 55 4.47 -11.78 19.63
C LYS A 55 5.26 -11.91 20.94
N GLY A 56 4.59 -11.76 22.08
CA GLY A 56 5.17 -11.86 23.42
C GLY A 56 6.15 -10.72 23.78
N ALA A 57 6.85 -10.87 24.91
CA ALA A 57 7.93 -9.96 25.36
C ALA A 57 9.21 -10.10 24.52
N ASN A 58 9.08 -10.26 23.20
CA ASN A 58 10.22 -10.41 22.31
C ASN A 58 10.87 -9.03 22.11
N PRO A 59 12.03 -8.73 22.71
CA PRO A 59 12.60 -7.37 22.77
C PRO A 59 13.13 -6.88 21.42
N ARG A 60 13.15 -7.76 20.40
CA ARG A 60 13.74 -7.45 19.09
C ARG A 60 12.84 -6.63 18.17
N GLY A 61 11.54 -6.56 18.46
CA GLY A 61 10.61 -5.75 17.69
C GLY A 61 10.44 -4.39 18.34
N ASN A 62 11.14 -3.36 17.83
CA ASN A 62 10.92 -1.97 18.27
C ASN A 62 9.61 -1.39 17.68
N PHE A 63 8.51 -2.14 17.76
CA PHE A 63 7.21 -1.66 17.32
C PHE A 63 6.09 -2.20 18.22
N SER A 64 5.04 -1.41 18.38
CA SER A 64 3.81 -1.76 19.09
C SER A 64 2.80 -2.39 18.13
N ARG A 65 2.76 -1.92 16.89
CA ARG A 65 1.87 -2.39 15.82
C ARG A 65 2.58 -2.28 14.47
N LYS A 66 2.34 -3.23 13.58
CA LYS A 66 2.74 -3.13 12.17
C LYS A 66 1.56 -3.46 11.27
N VAL A 67 1.34 -2.68 10.21
CA VAL A 67 0.28 -2.91 9.23
C VAL A 67 0.89 -2.99 7.84
N LEU A 68 0.45 -3.98 7.06
CA LEU A 68 0.86 -4.18 5.67
C LEU A 68 -0.30 -3.86 4.72
N PHE A 69 -0.04 -2.96 3.78
CA PHE A 69 -0.89 -2.65 2.65
C PHE A 69 -0.26 -3.16 1.35
N GLU A 70 -1.08 -3.70 0.45
CA GLU A 70 -0.66 -4.15 -0.88
C GLU A 70 -1.55 -3.53 -1.97
N CYS A 71 -0.99 -3.37 -3.16
CA CYS A 71 -1.76 -2.96 -4.32
C CYS A 71 -2.90 -3.96 -4.61
N ASP A 72 -4.03 -3.48 -5.12
CA ASP A 72 -5.15 -4.32 -5.54
C ASP A 72 -4.83 -5.24 -6.72
N HIS A 73 -3.81 -4.91 -7.52
CA HIS A 73 -3.23 -5.74 -8.58
C HIS A 73 -2.18 -6.75 -8.06
N ALA A 74 -1.83 -6.70 -6.76
CA ALA A 74 -0.83 -7.58 -6.16
C ALA A 74 -1.30 -9.04 -6.04
N GLY A 75 -0.35 -9.96 -6.20
CA GLY A 75 -0.61 -11.41 -6.21
C GLY A 75 -1.08 -11.94 -7.56
N GLN A 76 -1.25 -13.26 -7.64
CA GLN A 76 -1.63 -13.96 -8.86
C GLN A 76 -3.10 -14.39 -8.81
N TYR A 77 -3.73 -14.47 -9.98
CA TYR A 77 -5.04 -15.12 -10.10
C TYR A 77 -4.92 -16.57 -9.66
N ARG A 78 -5.76 -16.98 -8.70
CA ARG A 78 -5.92 -18.38 -8.33
C ARG A 78 -7.22 -18.88 -8.92
N ASP A 79 -7.12 -19.91 -9.76
CA ASP A 79 -8.30 -20.54 -10.29
C ASP A 79 -8.96 -21.43 -9.24
N THR A 80 -9.99 -20.91 -8.59
CA THR A 80 -10.78 -21.64 -7.59
C THR A 80 -12.08 -22.19 -8.18
N ARG A 81 -12.17 -22.31 -9.51
CA ARG A 81 -13.38 -22.84 -10.17
C ARG A 81 -13.57 -24.31 -9.80
N ASP A 82 -14.81 -24.68 -9.48
CA ASP A 82 -15.19 -26.07 -9.28
C ASP A 82 -14.97 -26.85 -10.59
N PRO A 83 -14.11 -27.88 -10.61
CA PRO A 83 -13.86 -28.68 -11.80
C PRO A 83 -15.10 -29.45 -12.27
N ASN A 84 -16.10 -29.66 -11.40
CA ASN A 84 -17.31 -30.44 -11.70
C ASN A 84 -18.39 -29.63 -12.44
N LEU A 85 -18.24 -28.32 -12.59
CA LEU A 85 -19.19 -27.49 -13.33
C LEU A 85 -18.96 -27.62 -14.85
N SER A 86 -20.04 -27.49 -15.63
CA SER A 86 -19.94 -27.50 -17.10
C SER A 86 -19.09 -26.32 -17.62
N PRO A 87 -18.39 -26.47 -18.76
CA PRO A 87 -17.47 -25.45 -19.27
C PRO A 87 -18.10 -24.05 -19.40
N ARG A 88 -19.38 -23.97 -19.76
CA ARG A 88 -20.13 -22.70 -19.87
C ARG A 88 -20.31 -22.02 -18.50
N LYS A 89 -20.62 -22.79 -17.45
CA LYS A 89 -20.76 -22.28 -16.07
C LYS A 89 -19.42 -21.95 -15.41
N ARG A 90 -18.30 -22.46 -15.96
CA ARG A 90 -16.93 -22.16 -15.52
C ARG A 90 -16.32 -20.90 -16.13
N ARG A 91 -16.96 -20.27 -17.11
CA ARG A 91 -16.43 -19.04 -17.74
C ARG A 91 -16.67 -17.85 -16.83
N LYS A 92 -15.63 -17.06 -16.56
CA LYS A 92 -15.77 -15.70 -16.06
C LYS A 92 -15.87 -14.77 -17.26
N THR A 93 -16.75 -13.78 -17.20
CA THR A 93 -16.87 -12.73 -18.23
C THR A 93 -15.84 -11.61 -18.07
N LYS A 94 -15.11 -11.56 -16.95
CA LYS A 94 -14.10 -10.55 -16.67
C LYS A 94 -12.76 -11.19 -16.32
N ASP A 95 -11.70 -10.64 -16.89
CA ASP A 95 -10.33 -11.00 -16.55
C ASP A 95 -9.98 -10.55 -15.13
N SER A 96 -8.99 -11.21 -14.55
CA SER A 96 -8.49 -10.82 -13.23
C SER A 96 -7.63 -9.56 -13.34
N ILE A 97 -7.82 -8.61 -12.43
CA ILE A 97 -6.90 -7.48 -12.27
C ILE A 97 -5.55 -7.87 -11.63
N LYS A 98 -5.41 -9.12 -11.18
CA LYS A 98 -4.23 -9.61 -10.46
C LYS A 98 -3.11 -9.91 -11.45
N CYS A 99 -2.06 -9.10 -11.47
CA CYS A 99 -0.92 -9.24 -12.37
C CYS A 99 0.41 -9.51 -11.65
N GLY A 100 0.39 -9.73 -10.34
CA GLY A 100 1.62 -9.97 -9.56
C GLY A 100 2.35 -8.71 -9.15
N CYS A 101 1.65 -7.57 -9.02
CA CYS A 101 2.28 -6.33 -8.57
C CYS A 101 2.96 -6.51 -7.19
N THR A 102 4.19 -5.99 -7.07
CA THR A 102 5.01 -6.04 -5.85
C THR A 102 4.84 -4.83 -4.94
N ALA A 103 4.14 -3.78 -5.42
CA ALA A 103 3.99 -2.55 -4.67
C ALA A 103 3.29 -2.79 -3.33
N SER A 104 3.91 -2.28 -2.26
CA SER A 104 3.48 -2.52 -0.88
C SER A 104 3.90 -1.38 0.04
N ILE A 105 3.13 -1.17 1.10
CA ILE A 105 3.44 -0.22 2.17
C ILE A 105 3.40 -0.98 3.49
N ALA A 106 4.52 -1.02 4.20
CA ALA A 106 4.58 -1.54 5.55
C ALA A 106 4.80 -0.39 6.52
N VAL A 107 3.88 -0.19 7.45
CA VAL A 107 3.96 0.85 8.48
C VAL A 107 4.12 0.23 9.86
N SER A 108 5.06 0.73 10.64
CA SER A 108 5.38 0.26 11.99
C SER A 108 5.26 1.42 12.98
N TRP A 109 4.45 1.25 14.03
CA TRP A 109 4.36 2.18 15.16
C TRP A 109 5.50 1.86 16.11
N LEU A 110 6.54 2.71 16.13
CA LEU A 110 7.71 2.53 16.98
C LEU A 110 7.33 2.72 18.45
N ARG A 111 8.03 2.04 19.38
CA ARG A 111 7.73 2.16 20.82
C ARG A 111 8.47 3.32 21.49
N ASP A 112 9.66 3.62 20.98
CA ASP A 112 10.60 4.53 21.63
C ASP A 112 10.61 5.95 21.04
N ASP A 113 9.86 6.20 19.96
CA ASP A 113 9.77 7.51 19.31
C ASP A 113 8.43 8.19 19.66
N ASP A 114 8.48 9.49 19.95
CA ASP A 114 7.39 10.40 20.35
C ASP A 114 6.24 10.52 19.31
N GLY A 115 5.54 9.42 19.03
CA GLY A 115 4.46 9.37 18.05
C GLY A 115 4.93 9.33 16.60
N THR A 116 6.13 8.81 16.31
CA THR A 116 6.62 8.64 14.94
C THR A 116 6.43 7.20 14.44
N LEU A 117 6.04 7.07 13.18
CA LEU A 117 5.88 5.81 12.45
C LEU A 117 7.04 5.62 11.48
N GLU A 118 7.52 4.40 11.36
CA GLU A 118 8.41 3.99 10.28
C GLU A 118 7.58 3.42 9.13
N VAL A 119 7.79 3.94 7.92
CA VAL A 119 7.11 3.51 6.70
C VAL A 119 8.15 2.96 5.74
N VAL A 120 8.00 1.69 5.36
CA VAL A 120 8.74 1.04 4.28
C VAL A 120 7.82 0.98 3.06
N TYR A 121 8.18 1.74 2.03
CA TYR A 121 7.36 1.93 0.84
C TYR A 121 8.03 1.33 -0.41
N GLN A 122 7.47 0.25 -0.93
CA GLN A 122 7.75 -0.28 -2.26
C GLN A 122 6.80 0.36 -3.26
N TRP A 123 7.22 1.48 -3.84
CA TRP A 123 6.41 2.33 -4.71
C TRP A 123 6.35 1.86 -6.17
N GLN A 124 7.25 0.96 -6.58
CA GLN A 124 7.30 0.47 -7.95
C GLN A 124 6.15 -0.50 -8.22
N HIS A 125 5.24 -0.08 -9.10
CA HIS A 125 4.19 -0.93 -9.65
C HIS A 125 4.72 -1.70 -10.86
N VAL A 126 4.59 -3.02 -10.81
CA VAL A 126 5.02 -3.93 -11.89
C VAL A 126 3.77 -4.56 -12.51
N GLY A 127 3.73 -4.57 -13.85
CA GLY A 127 2.66 -5.24 -14.61
C GLY A 127 1.34 -4.45 -14.72
N HIS A 128 1.28 -3.20 -14.23
CA HIS A 128 0.16 -2.28 -14.45
C HIS A 128 0.59 -0.81 -14.24
N GLY A 129 -0.17 0.13 -14.82
CA GLY A 129 0.01 1.56 -14.55
C GLY A 129 -0.68 2.01 -13.26
N THR A 130 -0.26 3.15 -12.71
CA THR A 130 -0.99 3.84 -11.64
C THR A 130 -2.15 4.61 -12.27
N GLN A 131 -3.38 4.35 -11.82
CA GLN A 131 -4.56 5.08 -12.29
C GLN A 131 -4.82 6.25 -11.35
N LEU A 132 -4.55 7.48 -11.81
CA LEU A 132 -4.98 8.69 -11.11
C LEU A 132 -6.51 8.66 -10.96
N ARG A 133 -7.01 8.58 -9.72
CA ARG A 133 -8.41 8.84 -9.42
C ARG A 133 -8.59 10.35 -9.29
N ILE A 134 -9.07 10.97 -10.37
CA ILE A 134 -9.65 12.31 -10.33
C ILE A 134 -11.03 12.14 -9.70
N PHE A 135 -11.20 12.65 -8.48
CA PHE A 135 -12.50 12.78 -7.82
C PHE A 135 -13.19 14.07 -8.28
#